data_AF-A0AAW0W2F7-F1
#
_entry.id   AF-A0AAW0W2F7-F1
#
_cell.length_a   1.000
_cell.length_b   1.000
_cell.length_c   1.000
_cell.angle_alpha   90.00
_cell.angle_beta   90.00
_cell.angle_gamma   90.00
#
_symmetry.space_group_name_H-M   'P 1'
#
loop_
_entity.id
_entity.type
_entity.pdbx_description
1 polymer ?
#
loop_
_entity_poly.entity_id
_entity_poly.type
_entity_poly.pdbx_seq_one_letter_code
_entity_poly.pdbx_strand_id
1 'polypeptide(L)'
;METHPSDLHFSQPPQILRPLIGLLLLLQISSALASNHSNGTLQISSCNQPDCLRCDLETAECVKCLYVIMASSRVCHSACPPGHSSSWPPDPPLMGRVCTERSVLALVSGRDLSIIAGAAVGGAVCVGVIIGALLYMRRRAKPHPDQPPPDHPHHYPLPRLWRDKRPKTTEVSVADEERAEFLQQLDGLRGEASNFLEMLTHTRNRFRTLRGPDSPTDTKAKAYRAVVRDLSRVLTLLNRRDEHILTVPGDWRRLLTWAARVLA
;
A
#
# COMPACT_ATOMS: atom_id res chain seq x y z
N MET A 1 -67.44 -17.09 16.71
CA MET A 1 -66.35 -18.04 16.99
C MET A 1 -65.66 -18.30 15.66
N GLU A 2 -64.76 -17.41 15.28
CA GLU A 2 -64.00 -17.50 14.03
C GLU A 2 -62.55 -17.88 14.34
N THR A 3 -62.06 -18.84 13.58
CA THR A 3 -60.77 -19.50 13.71
C THR A 3 -59.66 -18.72 13.01
N HIS A 4 -58.57 -18.48 13.73
CA HIS A 4 -57.27 -18.01 13.23
C HIS A 4 -56.72 -18.92 12.12
N PRO A 5 -55.92 -18.36 11.18
CA PRO A 5 -54.63 -18.96 10.92
C PRO A 5 -53.48 -17.96 10.74
N SER A 6 -52.45 -18.17 11.55
CA SER A 6 -51.02 -18.25 11.22
C SER A 6 -50.35 -17.14 10.39
N ASP A 7 -49.66 -16.25 11.12
CA ASP A 7 -48.56 -15.40 10.64
C ASP A 7 -47.41 -16.24 10.05
N LEU A 8 -47.17 -16.09 8.73
CA LEU A 8 -45.91 -16.49 8.11
C LEU A 8 -44.83 -15.44 8.42
N HIS A 9 -44.01 -15.74 9.42
CA HIS A 9 -42.79 -15.01 9.70
C HIS A 9 -41.78 -15.24 8.56
N PHE A 10 -41.67 -14.27 7.66
CA PHE A 10 -40.69 -14.26 6.57
C PHE A 10 -39.28 -14.14 7.15
N SER A 11 -38.55 -15.25 7.15
CA SER A 11 -37.18 -15.35 7.64
C SER A 11 -36.26 -14.49 6.78
N GLN A 12 -35.73 -13.43 7.39
CA GLN A 12 -34.83 -12.46 6.77
C GLN A 12 -33.43 -13.08 6.63
N PRO A 13 -32.88 -13.25 5.41
CA PRO A 13 -31.55 -13.84 5.25
C PRO A 13 -30.43 -12.87 5.69
N PRO A 14 -29.27 -13.40 6.10
CA PRO A 14 -28.19 -12.64 6.72
C PRO A 14 -27.55 -11.60 5.77
N GLN A 15 -27.34 -10.39 6.32
CA GLN A 15 -26.80 -9.17 5.69
C GLN A 15 -25.33 -9.24 5.22
N ILE A 16 -24.77 -10.43 5.00
CA ILE A 16 -23.35 -10.63 4.70
C ILE A 16 -23.13 -10.99 3.21
N LEU A 17 -24.19 -11.30 2.46
CA LEU A 17 -24.10 -11.75 1.06
C LEU A 17 -24.15 -10.63 0.00
N ARG A 18 -24.41 -9.38 0.39
CA ARG A 18 -24.48 -8.25 -0.54
C ARG A 18 -23.14 -7.75 -1.12
N PRO A 19 -21.99 -7.77 -0.41
CA PRO A 19 -20.74 -7.26 -0.99
C PRO A 19 -20.05 -8.26 -1.94
N LEU A 20 -20.35 -9.56 -1.84
CA LEU A 20 -19.76 -10.60 -2.70
C LEU A 20 -20.33 -10.60 -4.12
N ILE A 21 -21.63 -10.30 -4.27
CA ILE A 21 -22.29 -10.22 -5.59
C ILE A 21 -21.77 -9.00 -6.39
N GLY A 22 -21.46 -7.89 -5.71
CA GLY A 22 -20.86 -6.70 -6.34
C GLY A 22 -19.43 -6.94 -6.84
N LEU A 23 -18.64 -7.75 -6.12
CA LEU A 23 -17.26 -8.07 -6.51
C LEU A 23 -17.19 -9.06 -7.69
N LEU A 24 -18.16 -9.98 -7.78
CA LEU A 24 -18.27 -10.94 -8.90
C LEU A 24 -18.73 -10.28 -10.21
N LEU A 25 -19.56 -9.24 -10.15
CA LEU A 25 -19.99 -8.48 -11.34
C LEU A 25 -18.86 -7.61 -11.94
N LEU A 26 -17.91 -7.14 -11.14
CA LEU A 26 -16.77 -6.36 -11.62
C LEU A 26 -15.68 -7.19 -12.31
N LEU A 27 -15.61 -8.50 -12.05
CA LEU A 27 -14.61 -9.40 -12.64
C LEU A 27 -14.96 -9.91 -14.05
N GLN A 28 -16.21 -9.75 -14.51
CA GLN A 28 -16.67 -10.29 -15.81
C GLN A 28 -16.57 -9.31 -17.00
N ILE A 29 -16.03 -8.10 -16.81
CA ILE A 29 -15.95 -7.08 -17.89
C ILE A 29 -14.60 -7.10 -18.64
N SER A 30 -13.65 -7.97 -18.27
CA SER A 30 -12.27 -7.90 -18.80
C SER A 30 -11.93 -8.88 -19.94
N SER A 31 -12.88 -9.55 -20.58
CA SER A 31 -12.55 -10.49 -21.67
C SER A 31 -13.44 -10.35 -22.89
N ALA A 32 -13.17 -9.34 -23.71
CA ALA A 32 -13.41 -9.38 -25.14
C ALA A 32 -12.46 -8.41 -25.84
N LEU A 33 -11.52 -8.96 -26.61
CA LEU A 33 -11.24 -8.62 -28.02
C LEU A 33 -9.87 -9.24 -28.39
N ALA A 34 -9.93 -10.45 -28.95
CA ALA A 34 -8.88 -10.95 -29.82
C ALA A 34 -9.21 -10.46 -31.25
N SER A 35 -8.30 -9.74 -31.90
CA SER A 35 -8.41 -9.39 -33.32
C SER A 35 -7.40 -10.19 -34.14
N ASN A 36 -7.92 -10.89 -35.14
CA ASN A 36 -7.17 -11.64 -36.16
C ASN A 36 -6.41 -10.67 -37.07
N HIS A 37 -5.14 -10.98 -37.37
CA HIS A 37 -4.32 -10.23 -38.32
C HIS A 37 -4.17 -11.03 -39.63
N SER A 38 -4.76 -10.52 -40.71
CA SER A 38 -4.63 -11.04 -42.07
C SER A 38 -3.39 -10.43 -42.73
N ASN A 39 -2.43 -11.25 -43.16
CA ASN A 39 -1.25 -10.80 -43.91
C ASN A 39 -1.59 -10.62 -45.40
N GLY A 40 -1.62 -9.37 -45.88
CA GLY A 40 -1.73 -9.01 -47.29
C GLY A 40 -0.39 -8.66 -47.92
N THR A 41 -0.03 -9.39 -48.98
CA THR A 41 1.18 -9.29 -49.81
C THR A 41 1.27 -7.99 -50.64
N LEU A 42 2.49 -7.48 -50.79
CA LEU A 42 2.91 -6.30 -51.56
C LEU A 42 2.70 -6.50 -53.08
N GLN A 43 1.83 -5.70 -53.69
CA GLN A 43 1.91 -5.35 -55.12
C GLN A 43 2.14 -3.85 -55.25
N ILE A 44 2.78 -3.42 -56.35
CA ILE A 44 3.09 -2.02 -56.63
C ILE A 44 1.96 -1.48 -57.51
N SER A 45 0.99 -0.80 -56.89
CA SER A 45 0.05 0.08 -57.60
C SER A 45 0.69 1.46 -57.73
N SER A 46 0.69 2.01 -58.94
CA SER A 46 1.25 3.33 -59.25
C SER A 46 0.28 4.42 -58.80
N CYS A 47 0.57 5.16 -57.72
CA CYS A 47 -0.18 6.38 -57.37
C CYS A 47 0.23 7.54 -58.26
N ASN A 48 -0.73 8.44 -58.53
CA ASN A 48 -0.52 9.64 -59.35
C ASN A 48 0.17 10.81 -58.58
N GLN A 49 0.98 10.49 -57.56
CA GLN A 49 1.55 11.47 -56.63
C GLN A 49 3.08 11.34 -56.55
N PRO A 50 3.85 12.42 -56.78
CA PRO A 50 5.31 12.34 -56.98
C PRO A 50 6.08 11.94 -55.71
N ASP A 51 5.53 12.20 -54.53
CA ASP A 51 6.19 11.93 -53.24
C ASP A 51 5.71 10.63 -52.56
N CYS A 52 4.89 9.83 -53.25
CA CYS A 52 4.32 8.59 -52.74
C CYS A 52 5.21 7.39 -53.08
N LEU A 53 5.70 6.69 -52.06
CA LEU A 53 6.56 5.51 -52.17
C LEU A 53 5.77 4.20 -52.22
N ARG A 54 4.59 4.15 -51.60
CA ARG A 54 3.73 2.96 -51.59
C ARG A 54 2.28 3.36 -51.53
N CYS A 55 1.47 2.64 -52.29
CA CYS A 55 0.03 2.85 -52.44
C CYS A 55 -0.75 1.67 -51.92
N ASP A 56 -1.96 1.95 -51.46
CA ASP A 56 -2.97 0.93 -51.30
C ASP A 56 -3.46 0.47 -52.68
N LEU A 57 -3.67 -0.83 -52.87
CA LEU A 57 -4.18 -1.36 -54.12
C LEU A 57 -5.70 -1.19 -54.26
N GLU A 58 -6.42 -1.18 -53.14
CA GLU A 58 -7.89 -1.17 -53.14
C GLU A 58 -8.44 0.25 -53.25
N THR A 59 -7.78 1.21 -52.58
CA THR A 59 -8.25 2.60 -52.53
C THR A 59 -7.47 3.55 -53.43
N ALA A 60 -6.35 3.10 -54.02
CA ALA A 60 -5.41 3.94 -54.77
C ALA A 60 -4.87 5.15 -53.96
N GLU A 61 -5.00 5.11 -52.64
CA GLU A 61 -4.51 6.15 -51.74
C GLU A 61 -3.06 5.86 -51.33
N CYS A 62 -2.28 6.92 -51.07
CA CYS A 62 -0.91 6.75 -50.62
C CYS A 62 -0.86 6.20 -49.18
N VAL A 63 -0.09 5.13 -48.97
CA VAL A 63 0.15 4.54 -47.63
C VAL A 63 1.53 4.85 -47.07
N LYS A 64 2.49 5.25 -47.93
CA LYS A 64 3.85 5.62 -47.51
C LYS A 64 4.39 6.78 -48.33
N CYS A 65 4.78 7.86 -47.66
CA CYS A 65 5.39 9.04 -48.26
C CYS A 65 6.88 9.15 -47.94
N LEU A 66 7.61 9.94 -48.73
CA LEU A 66 9.04 10.22 -48.50
C LEU A 66 9.31 10.99 -47.19
N TYR A 67 8.42 11.92 -46.81
CA TYR A 67 8.58 12.80 -45.64
C TYR A 67 7.46 12.63 -44.61
N VAL A 68 6.32 13.30 -44.82
CA VAL A 68 5.16 13.23 -43.94
C VAL A 68 3.88 13.08 -44.74
N ILE A 69 2.89 12.37 -44.18
CA ILE A 69 1.57 12.19 -44.77
C ILE A 69 0.49 12.86 -43.92
N MET A 70 -0.46 13.53 -44.54
CA MET A 70 -1.61 14.10 -43.83
C MET A 70 -2.63 13.00 -43.53
N ALA A 71 -3.01 12.82 -42.25
CA ALA A 71 -3.89 11.72 -41.85
C ALA A 71 -5.32 11.82 -42.44
N SER A 72 -5.80 13.05 -42.70
CA SER A 72 -7.15 13.31 -43.21
C SER A 72 -7.27 13.19 -44.74
N SER A 73 -6.27 13.65 -45.48
CA SER A 73 -6.31 13.72 -46.96
C SER A 73 -5.43 12.69 -47.65
N ARG A 74 -4.58 11.98 -46.91
CA ARG A 74 -3.57 11.02 -47.43
C ARG A 74 -2.63 11.59 -48.49
N VAL A 75 -2.45 12.92 -48.47
CA VAL A 75 -1.52 13.65 -49.34
C VAL A 75 -0.15 13.74 -48.65
N CYS A 76 0.91 13.44 -49.40
CA CYS A 76 2.29 13.64 -48.98
C CYS A 76 2.67 15.13 -48.99
N HIS A 77 3.33 15.57 -47.92
CA HIS A 77 3.91 16.91 -47.81
C HIS A 77 5.37 16.80 -47.32
N SER A 78 6.17 17.82 -47.59
CA SER A 78 7.55 17.91 -47.10
C SER A 78 7.66 18.27 -45.61
N ALA A 79 6.67 19.01 -45.07
CA ALA A 79 6.57 19.40 -43.67
C ALA A 79 5.11 19.56 -43.22
N CYS A 80 4.83 19.39 -41.92
CA CYS A 80 3.48 19.58 -41.39
C CYS A 80 3.07 21.06 -41.37
N PRO A 81 1.84 21.41 -41.79
CA PRO A 81 1.32 22.76 -41.70
C PRO A 81 1.20 23.24 -40.24
N PRO A 82 1.18 24.56 -40.00
CA PRO A 82 1.05 25.10 -38.65
C PRO A 82 -0.25 24.61 -38.00
N GLY A 83 -0.16 24.22 -36.71
CA GLY A 83 -1.27 23.61 -35.97
C GLY A 83 -1.29 22.07 -36.00
N HIS A 84 -0.43 21.43 -36.79
CA HIS A 84 -0.26 19.98 -36.80
C HIS A 84 1.07 19.56 -36.16
N SER A 85 1.13 18.35 -35.61
CA SER A 85 2.37 17.72 -35.13
C SER A 85 2.64 16.42 -35.88
N SER A 86 3.92 16.13 -36.12
CA SER A 86 4.33 14.85 -36.69
C SER A 86 4.36 13.80 -35.59
N SER A 87 3.52 12.78 -35.68
CA SER A 87 3.51 11.62 -34.77
C SER A 87 3.54 10.32 -35.57
N TRP A 88 3.89 9.21 -34.92
CA TRP A 88 3.74 7.89 -35.52
C TRP A 88 2.31 7.41 -35.30
N PRO A 89 1.61 6.94 -36.33
CA PRO A 89 0.24 6.48 -36.18
C PRO A 89 0.20 5.23 -35.28
N PRO A 90 -0.81 5.09 -34.40
CA PRO A 90 -0.98 3.92 -33.56
C PRO A 90 -1.44 2.68 -34.35
N ASP A 91 -2.06 2.89 -35.53
CA ASP A 91 -2.68 1.84 -36.35
C ASP A 91 -1.93 1.59 -37.68
N PRO A 92 -1.99 0.36 -38.23
CA PRO A 92 -1.07 -0.11 -39.26
C PRO A 92 -1.31 0.25 -40.75
N PRO A 93 -2.41 0.91 -41.21
CA PRO A 93 -2.52 1.15 -42.65
C PRO A 93 -1.56 2.23 -43.16
N LEU A 94 -1.09 3.13 -42.29
CA LEU A 94 -0.18 4.20 -42.66
C LEU A 94 1.25 3.88 -42.19
N MET A 95 2.19 3.94 -43.12
CA MET A 95 3.60 3.65 -42.87
C MET A 95 4.41 4.95 -42.95
N GLY A 96 4.78 5.53 -41.80
CA GLY A 96 5.61 6.73 -41.73
C GLY A 96 5.15 7.74 -40.68
N ARG A 97 5.73 8.95 -40.71
CA ARG A 97 5.29 10.06 -39.87
C ARG A 97 4.02 10.67 -40.44
N VAL A 98 2.98 10.77 -39.62
CA VAL A 98 1.70 11.38 -39.99
C VAL A 98 1.59 12.77 -39.35
N CYS A 99 0.99 13.73 -40.06
CA CYS A 99 0.61 15.01 -39.49
C CYS A 99 -0.79 14.89 -38.89
N THR A 100 -0.88 14.98 -37.58
CA THR A 100 -2.15 15.00 -36.82
C THR A 100 -2.40 16.40 -36.28
N GLU A 101 -3.66 16.82 -36.21
CA GLU A 101 -4.03 18.06 -35.55
C GLU A 101 -3.53 18.06 -34.10
N ARG A 102 -2.96 19.18 -33.64
CA ARG A 102 -2.63 19.39 -32.21
C ARG A 102 -3.93 19.61 -31.43
N SER A 103 -4.74 18.58 -31.27
CA SER A 103 -5.85 18.63 -30.33
C SER A 103 -5.29 18.47 -28.92
N VAL A 104 -5.69 19.35 -28.00
CA VAL A 104 -5.36 19.26 -26.55
C VAL A 104 -5.83 17.95 -25.92
N LEU A 105 -6.76 17.25 -26.58
CA LEU A 105 -7.24 15.91 -26.22
C LEU A 105 -6.30 14.78 -26.69
N ALA A 106 -5.40 15.01 -27.64
CA ALA A 106 -4.38 14.05 -28.07
C ALA A 106 -3.20 13.95 -27.08
N LEU A 107 -3.17 14.75 -26.01
CA LEU A 107 -2.19 14.64 -24.93
C LEU A 107 -2.41 13.40 -24.05
N VAL A 108 -3.59 12.78 -24.11
CA VAL A 108 -3.87 11.55 -23.38
C VAL A 108 -3.95 10.42 -24.41
N SER A 109 -2.82 9.76 -24.63
CA SER A 109 -2.79 8.50 -25.36
C SER A 109 -3.81 7.55 -24.74
N GLY A 110 -4.52 6.74 -25.52
CA GLY A 110 -5.51 5.80 -24.98
C GLY A 110 -4.93 4.84 -23.91
N ARG A 111 -3.61 4.64 -23.91
CA ARG A 111 -2.86 3.94 -22.85
C ARG A 111 -2.79 4.70 -21.53
N ASP A 112 -2.74 6.02 -21.55
CA ASP A 112 -2.68 6.84 -20.34
C ASP A 112 -4.07 6.97 -19.69
N LEU A 113 -5.12 6.98 -20.51
CA LEU A 113 -6.50 7.05 -20.02
C LEU A 113 -6.90 5.79 -19.22
N SER A 114 -6.42 4.62 -19.61
CA SER A 114 -6.71 3.35 -18.90
C SER A 114 -6.00 3.28 -17.54
N ILE A 115 -4.77 3.80 -17.45
CA ILE A 115 -4.01 3.89 -16.20
C ILE A 115 -4.71 4.85 -15.23
N ILE A 116 -5.15 6.01 -15.71
CA ILE A 116 -5.86 7.01 -14.90
C ILE A 116 -7.22 6.47 -14.43
N ALA A 117 -7.97 5.81 -15.32
CA ALA A 117 -9.25 5.20 -14.98
C ALA A 117 -9.10 4.09 -13.93
N GLY A 118 -8.10 3.21 -14.07
CA GLY A 118 -7.80 2.16 -13.11
C GLY A 118 -7.41 2.71 -11.73
N ALA A 119 -6.59 3.76 -11.71
CA ALA A 119 -6.19 4.43 -10.46
C ALA A 119 -7.38 5.09 -9.76
N ALA A 120 -8.28 5.75 -10.51
CA ALA A 120 -9.47 6.39 -9.96
C ALA A 120 -10.44 5.35 -9.35
N VAL A 121 -10.70 4.25 -10.05
CA VAL A 121 -11.58 3.18 -9.56
C VAL A 121 -10.97 2.47 -8.35
N GLY A 122 -9.67 2.13 -8.39
CA GLY A 122 -8.97 1.52 -7.27
C GLY A 122 -8.93 2.41 -6.03
N GLY A 123 -8.70 3.72 -6.22
CA GLY A 123 -8.75 4.71 -5.15
C GLY A 123 -10.12 4.79 -4.48
N ALA A 124 -11.19 4.82 -5.27
CA ALA A 124 -12.56 4.85 -4.75
C ALA A 124 -12.90 3.60 -3.92
N VAL A 125 -12.51 2.41 -4.40
CA VAL A 125 -12.70 1.15 -3.65
C VAL A 125 -11.90 1.15 -2.34
N CYS A 126 -10.64 1.60 -2.39
CA CYS A 126 -9.77 1.67 -1.21
C CYS A 126 -10.36 2.60 -0.14
N VAL A 127 -10.81 3.79 -0.53
CA VAL A 127 -11.45 4.77 0.37
C VAL A 127 -12.73 4.19 0.97
N GLY A 128 -13.57 3.51 0.17
CA GLY A 128 -14.78 2.85 0.66
C GLY A 128 -14.51 1.81 1.76
N VAL A 129 -13.48 0.97 1.59
CA VAL A 129 -13.08 -0.03 2.59
C VAL A 129 -12.60 0.63 3.88
N ILE A 130 -11.79 1.69 3.77
CA ILE A 130 -11.30 2.44 4.94
C ILE A 130 -12.46 3.09 5.69
N ILE A 131 -13.38 3.75 5.00
CA ILE A 131 -14.57 4.37 5.61
C ILE A 131 -15.45 3.29 6.27
N GLY A 132 -15.69 2.16 5.59
CA GLY A 132 -16.44 1.03 6.14
C GLY A 132 -15.81 0.48 7.43
N ALA A 133 -14.49 0.30 7.44
CA ALA A 133 -13.76 -0.15 8.62
C ALA A 133 -13.83 0.87 9.77
N LEU A 134 -13.70 2.16 9.49
CA LEU A 134 -13.82 3.22 10.50
C LEU A 134 -15.24 3.28 11.08
N LEU A 135 -16.28 3.17 10.25
CA LEU A 135 -17.67 3.13 10.72
C LEU A 135 -17.96 1.86 11.52
N TYR A 136 -17.42 0.71 11.11
CA TYR A 136 -17.52 -0.55 11.86
C TYR A 136 -16.88 -0.42 13.24
N MET A 137 -15.65 0.12 13.30
CA MET A 137 -14.93 0.34 14.55
C MET A 137 -15.64 1.36 15.44
N ARG A 138 -16.20 2.45 14.89
CA ARG A 138 -16.96 3.45 15.66
C ARG A 138 -18.28 2.90 16.20
N ARG A 139 -18.97 2.02 15.44
CA ARG A 139 -20.18 1.34 15.93
C ARG A 139 -19.86 0.33 17.03
N ARG A 140 -18.73 -0.37 16.94
CA ARG A 140 -18.25 -1.30 17.97
C ARG A 140 -17.62 -0.59 19.18
N ALA A 141 -17.20 0.66 19.04
CA ALA A 141 -16.62 1.45 20.12
C ALA A 141 -17.66 2.04 21.08
N LYS A 142 -18.97 1.81 20.87
CA LYS A 142 -19.94 1.97 21.96
C LYS A 142 -19.66 0.87 22.99
N PRO A 143 -19.24 1.20 24.22
CA PRO A 143 -19.03 0.20 25.26
C PRO A 143 -20.38 -0.46 25.55
N HIS A 144 -20.44 -1.78 25.52
CA HIS A 144 -21.54 -2.52 26.13
C HIS A 144 -21.36 -2.42 27.65
N PRO A 145 -22.31 -1.83 28.40
CA PRO A 145 -22.30 -1.95 29.85
C PRO A 145 -22.80 -3.34 30.23
N ASP A 146 -22.04 -3.96 31.13
CA ASP A 146 -22.43 -5.05 32.03
C ASP A 146 -22.54 -6.47 31.47
N GLN A 147 -21.51 -7.30 31.74
CA GLN A 147 -21.72 -8.69 32.17
C GLN A 147 -20.49 -9.24 32.97
N PRO A 148 -20.70 -10.01 34.06
CA PRO A 148 -19.68 -10.41 35.03
C PRO A 148 -18.85 -11.63 34.57
N PRO A 149 -17.75 -11.99 35.28
CA PRO A 149 -16.73 -12.88 34.73
C PRO A 149 -17.11 -14.36 34.88
N PRO A 150 -16.64 -15.23 33.96
CA PRO A 150 -16.43 -16.63 34.29
C PRO A 150 -14.97 -17.08 34.10
N ASP A 151 -14.68 -18.16 34.81
CA ASP A 151 -13.39 -18.75 35.17
C ASP A 151 -12.57 -19.39 34.02
N HIS A 152 -11.26 -19.13 34.05
CA HIS A 152 -10.09 -19.96 33.65
C HIS A 152 -10.08 -20.66 32.23
N PRO A 153 -8.97 -21.31 31.78
CA PRO A 153 -8.00 -20.71 30.86
C PRO A 153 -7.81 -21.51 29.54
N HIS A 154 -7.14 -20.93 28.54
CA HIS A 154 -5.99 -21.51 27.79
C HIS A 154 -5.75 -20.84 26.42
N HIS A 155 -4.52 -20.35 26.28
CA HIS A 155 -3.67 -20.33 25.07
C HIS A 155 -3.93 -19.34 23.92
N TYR A 156 -2.79 -18.95 23.34
CA TYR A 156 -2.44 -17.71 22.65
C TYR A 156 -2.13 -17.96 21.17
N PRO A 157 -2.15 -16.92 20.30
CA PRO A 157 -0.85 -16.35 19.89
C PRO A 157 -0.81 -14.81 19.81
N LEU A 158 0.35 -14.26 20.19
CA LEU A 158 0.77 -12.85 20.13
C LEU A 158 1.54 -12.58 18.81
N PRO A 159 1.63 -11.34 18.27
CA PRO A 159 2.17 -10.17 18.98
C PRO A 159 1.39 -8.85 18.82
N ARG A 160 0.85 -8.34 19.93
CA ARG A 160 0.28 -7.00 20.12
C ARG A 160 1.24 -6.13 20.95
N LEU A 161 2.45 -5.91 20.45
CA LEU A 161 3.52 -5.25 21.21
C LEU A 161 3.32 -3.74 21.47
N TRP A 162 2.19 -3.14 21.06
CA TRP A 162 1.91 -1.72 21.28
C TRP A 162 0.43 -1.45 21.54
N ARG A 163 -0.19 -2.17 22.48
CA ARG A 163 -1.53 -1.80 22.96
C ARG A 163 -1.50 -1.67 24.48
N ASP A 164 -0.83 -0.63 24.96
CA ASP A 164 -1.08 -0.15 26.31
C ASP A 164 -2.49 0.43 26.36
N LYS A 165 -3.34 -0.25 27.12
CA LYS A 165 -4.57 0.32 27.64
C LYS A 165 -4.15 1.32 28.71
N ARG A 166 -4.29 2.61 28.40
CA ARG A 166 -4.24 3.70 29.37
C ARG A 166 -5.11 3.35 30.60
N PRO A 167 -4.56 3.13 31.81
CA PRO A 167 -5.36 3.19 33.02
C PRO A 167 -5.63 4.66 33.33
N LYS A 168 -6.81 4.88 33.89
CA LYS A 168 -7.36 6.19 34.23
C LYS A 168 -6.55 6.80 35.37
N THR A 169 -6.23 8.07 35.22
CA THR A 169 -5.59 9.00 36.17
C THR A 169 -6.16 8.89 37.58
N THR A 170 -5.29 8.54 38.53
CA THR A 170 -5.42 8.84 39.96
C THR A 170 -4.00 8.98 40.54
N GLU A 171 -3.83 9.91 41.48
CA GLU A 171 -2.76 9.99 42.50
C GLU A 171 -1.49 10.79 42.16
N VAL A 172 -1.61 12.10 42.39
CA VAL A 172 -0.51 13.04 42.62
C VAL A 172 0.02 12.80 44.04
N SER A 173 0.98 11.89 44.19
CA SER A 173 2.01 11.89 45.26
C SER A 173 2.98 10.72 45.09
N VAL A 174 2.50 9.54 44.69
CA VAL A 174 3.35 8.34 44.46
C VAL A 174 4.13 8.44 43.14
N ALA A 175 3.53 9.05 42.12
CA ALA A 175 4.16 9.19 40.81
C ALA A 175 5.41 10.07 40.83
N ASP A 176 5.48 11.07 41.72
CA ASP A 176 6.60 12.00 41.79
C ASP A 176 7.81 11.40 42.51
N GLU A 177 7.59 10.63 43.58
CA GLU A 177 8.65 9.89 44.28
C GLU A 177 9.20 8.75 43.41
N GLU A 178 8.31 7.98 42.75
CA GLU A 178 8.73 6.94 41.80
C GLU A 178 9.49 7.52 40.61
N ARG A 179 9.08 8.70 40.13
CA ARG A 179 9.80 9.43 39.08
C ARG A 179 11.17 9.89 39.56
N ALA A 180 11.30 10.39 40.77
CA ALA A 180 12.59 10.82 41.32
C ALA A 180 13.59 9.66 41.42
N GLU A 181 13.15 8.50 41.92
CA GLU A 181 13.97 7.30 42.01
C GLU A 181 14.39 6.78 40.62
N PHE A 182 13.45 6.81 39.66
CA PHE A 182 13.75 6.46 38.26
C PHE A 182 14.82 7.36 37.65
N LEU A 183 14.70 8.68 37.83
CA LEU A 183 15.67 9.64 37.30
C LEU A 183 17.04 9.47 37.95
N GLN A 184 17.10 9.22 39.26
CA GLN A 184 18.34 8.95 39.98
C GLN A 184 19.07 7.72 39.43
N GLN A 185 18.35 6.62 39.21
CA GLN A 185 18.95 5.40 38.62
C GLN A 185 19.34 5.59 37.15
N LEU A 186 18.54 6.34 36.39
CA LEU A 186 18.83 6.63 34.98
C LEU A 186 20.09 7.48 34.84
N ASP A 187 20.29 8.45 35.73
CA ASP A 187 21.47 9.33 35.72
C ASP A 187 22.77 8.56 35.94
N GLY A 188 22.78 7.59 36.87
CA GLY A 188 23.91 6.69 37.05
C GLY A 188 24.27 5.87 35.80
N LEU A 189 23.28 5.57 34.95
CA LEU A 189 23.47 4.82 33.70
C LEU A 189 23.79 5.72 32.49
N ARG A 190 23.62 7.05 32.59
CA ARG A 190 23.91 7.98 31.49
C ARG A 190 25.38 8.04 31.13
N GLY A 191 26.26 7.91 32.12
CA GLY A 191 27.71 7.84 31.88
C GLY A 191 28.12 6.63 31.01
N GLU A 192 27.33 5.56 31.05
CA GLU A 192 27.60 4.28 30.39
C GLU A 192 26.90 4.14 29.02
N ALA A 193 26.31 5.23 28.51
CA ALA A 193 25.52 5.21 27.27
C ALA A 193 26.32 4.72 26.05
N SER A 194 27.61 5.04 25.97
CA SER A 194 28.51 4.55 24.92
C SER A 194 28.65 3.03 24.93
N ASN A 195 28.80 2.43 26.11
CA ASN A 195 28.94 0.98 26.29
C ASN A 195 27.66 0.24 25.86
N PHE A 196 26.49 0.78 26.17
CA PHE A 196 25.21 0.24 25.67
C PHE A 196 25.10 0.30 24.14
N LEU A 197 25.60 1.37 23.52
CA LEU A 197 25.55 1.55 22.07
C LEU A 197 26.49 0.57 21.35
N GLU A 198 27.69 0.36 21.89
CA GLU A 198 28.63 -0.63 21.39
C GLU A 198 28.03 -2.04 21.48
N MET A 199 27.51 -2.40 22.66
CA MET A 199 26.86 -3.68 22.88
C MET A 199 25.68 -3.89 21.94
N LEU A 200 24.82 -2.89 21.72
CA LEU A 200 23.72 -2.97 20.75
C LEU A 200 24.24 -3.25 19.34
N THR A 201 25.30 -2.56 18.93
CA THR A 201 25.91 -2.73 17.60
C THR A 201 26.46 -4.15 17.45
N HIS A 202 27.19 -4.64 18.46
CA HIS A 202 27.71 -6.00 18.49
C HIS A 202 26.59 -7.05 18.46
N THR A 203 25.57 -6.91 19.31
CA THR A 203 24.41 -7.82 19.37
C THR A 203 23.64 -7.84 18.05
N ARG A 204 23.46 -6.68 17.39
CA ARG A 204 22.79 -6.60 16.08
C ARG A 204 23.58 -7.27 14.97
N ASN A 205 24.90 -7.12 14.96
CA ASN A 205 25.75 -7.79 13.98
C ASN A 205 25.71 -9.31 14.18
N ARG A 206 25.80 -9.78 15.43
CA ARG A 206 25.65 -11.19 15.79
C ARG A 206 24.26 -11.74 15.45
N PHE A 207 23.22 -10.93 15.61
CA PHE A 207 21.86 -11.33 15.23
C PHE A 207 21.70 -11.49 13.71
N ARG A 208 22.35 -10.64 12.90
CA ARG A 208 22.34 -10.76 11.44
C ARG A 208 23.04 -12.03 10.97
N THR A 209 24.17 -12.39 11.59
CA THR A 209 24.89 -13.63 11.24
C THR A 209 24.07 -14.88 11.59
N LEU A 210 23.29 -14.84 12.67
CA LEU A 210 22.41 -15.95 13.08
C LEU A 210 21.13 -16.08 12.23
N ARG A 211 20.78 -15.06 11.43
CA ARG A 211 19.62 -15.05 10.52
C ARG A 211 20.01 -15.43 9.08
N GLY A 212 21.24 -15.87 8.85
CA GLY A 212 21.72 -16.33 7.54
C GLY A 212 20.93 -17.56 7.04
N PRO A 213 21.05 -17.89 5.74
CA PRO A 213 20.25 -18.92 5.07
C PRO A 213 20.42 -20.33 5.66
N ASP A 214 21.52 -20.61 6.35
CA ASP A 214 21.88 -21.94 6.87
C ASP A 214 21.61 -22.13 8.38
N SER A 215 20.79 -21.30 9.03
CA SER A 215 20.68 -21.30 10.50
C SER A 215 19.44 -22.03 11.04
N PRO A 216 19.62 -23.19 11.72
CA PRO A 216 18.61 -23.76 12.60
C PRO A 216 18.79 -23.16 14.00
N THR A 217 17.85 -22.32 14.46
CA THR A 217 17.34 -22.25 15.86
C THR A 217 16.61 -20.93 16.15
N ASP A 218 15.29 -20.99 16.18
CA ASP A 218 14.43 -19.88 16.64
C ASP A 218 14.75 -19.43 18.08
N THR A 219 15.23 -20.34 18.94
CA THR A 219 15.46 -20.06 20.37
C THR A 219 16.61 -19.08 20.60
N LYS A 220 17.74 -19.24 19.91
CA LYS A 220 18.86 -18.30 20.00
C LYS A 220 18.46 -16.96 19.41
N ALA A 221 17.86 -16.95 18.22
CA ALA A 221 17.36 -15.72 17.58
C ALA A 221 16.35 -14.96 18.48
N LYS A 222 15.47 -15.67 19.19
CA LYS A 222 14.52 -15.08 20.15
C LYS A 222 15.22 -14.44 21.34
N ALA A 223 16.27 -15.07 21.88
CA ALA A 223 17.07 -14.49 22.97
C ALA A 223 17.78 -13.20 22.54
N TYR A 224 18.43 -13.20 21.37
CA TYR A 224 19.06 -12.00 20.82
C TYR A 224 18.04 -10.88 20.54
N ARG A 225 16.84 -11.20 20.04
CA ARG A 225 15.75 -10.22 19.85
C ARG A 225 15.34 -9.56 21.16
N ALA A 226 15.25 -10.32 22.25
CA ALA A 226 14.90 -9.78 23.56
C ALA A 226 15.97 -8.80 24.06
N VAL A 227 17.25 -9.18 23.95
CA VAL A 227 18.38 -8.31 24.34
C VAL A 227 18.40 -7.03 23.50
N VAL A 228 18.26 -7.12 22.18
CA VAL A 228 18.23 -5.94 21.29
C VAL A 228 17.07 -5.00 21.64
N ARG A 229 15.90 -5.55 21.97
CA ARG A 229 14.73 -4.76 22.40
C ARG A 229 15.00 -4.06 23.72
N ASP A 230 15.60 -4.73 24.68
CA ASP A 230 15.82 -4.15 26.01
C ASP A 230 16.94 -3.09 25.95
N LEU A 231 18.01 -3.33 25.18
CA LEU A 231 19.05 -2.34 24.87
C LEU A 231 18.49 -1.09 24.18
N SER A 232 17.62 -1.24 23.19
CA SER A 232 17.05 -0.09 22.48
C SER A 232 16.13 0.74 23.38
N ARG A 233 15.37 0.09 24.27
CA ARG A 233 14.55 0.78 25.28
C ARG A 233 15.41 1.58 26.25
N VAL A 234 16.48 0.99 26.78
CA VAL A 234 17.43 1.67 27.68
C VAL A 234 18.05 2.88 26.98
N LEU A 235 18.62 2.70 25.78
CA LEU A 235 19.23 3.80 25.01
C LEU A 235 18.24 4.94 24.70
N THR A 236 16.97 4.61 24.43
CA THR A 236 15.93 5.61 24.20
C THR A 236 15.65 6.43 25.47
N LEU A 237 15.68 5.79 26.65
CA LEU A 237 15.51 6.46 27.94
C LEU A 237 16.74 7.31 28.28
N LEU A 238 17.95 6.78 28.08
CA LEU A 238 19.20 7.49 28.36
C LEU A 238 19.36 8.75 27.51
N ASN A 239 18.99 8.68 26.22
CA ASN A 239 19.09 9.82 25.30
C ASN A 239 17.94 10.83 25.45
N ARG A 240 16.97 10.56 26.33
CA ARG A 240 15.85 11.47 26.59
C ARG A 240 16.20 12.36 27.80
N ARG A 241 15.93 13.66 27.67
CA ARG A 241 16.09 14.65 28.75
C ARG A 241 15.03 14.45 29.84
N ASP A 242 15.36 14.73 31.09
CA ASP A 242 14.50 14.49 32.27
C ASP A 242 13.14 15.19 32.18
N GLU A 243 13.13 16.40 31.62
CA GLU A 243 11.95 17.23 31.38
C GLU A 243 10.93 16.54 30.44
N HIS A 244 11.40 15.67 29.55
CA HIS A 244 10.56 15.00 28.56
C HIS A 244 10.07 13.62 29.04
N ILE A 245 10.46 13.21 30.25
CA ILE A 245 10.01 11.97 30.89
C ILE A 245 8.85 12.32 31.84
N LEU A 246 7.67 12.45 31.24
CA LEU A 246 6.41 12.77 31.93
C LEU A 246 5.72 11.53 32.51
N THR A 247 6.05 10.34 32.01
CA THR A 247 5.47 9.08 32.44
C THR A 247 6.57 8.04 32.60
N VAL A 248 6.69 7.48 33.79
CA VAL A 248 7.64 6.40 34.07
C VAL A 248 7.06 5.08 33.51
N PRO A 249 7.82 4.31 32.73
CA PRO A 249 7.36 2.99 32.27
C PRO A 249 7.14 2.06 33.47
N GLY A 250 6.01 1.36 33.57
CA GLY A 250 5.71 0.50 34.73
C GLY A 250 6.72 -0.64 34.99
N ASP A 251 7.56 -0.98 34.01
CA ASP A 251 8.64 -1.98 34.13
C ASP A 251 10.05 -1.37 34.28
N TRP A 252 10.15 -0.08 34.61
CA TRP A 252 11.41 0.66 34.67
C TRP A 252 12.44 0.03 35.62
N ARG A 253 12.02 -0.36 36.84
CA ARG A 253 12.92 -0.98 37.84
C ARG A 253 13.59 -2.23 37.29
N ARG A 254 12.80 -3.10 36.67
CA ARG A 254 13.32 -4.34 36.07
C ARG A 254 14.28 -4.03 34.91
N LEU A 255 13.95 -3.05 34.08
CA LEU A 255 14.75 -2.68 32.91
C LEU A 255 16.09 -2.07 33.33
N LEU A 256 16.10 -1.14 34.29
CA LEU A 256 17.33 -0.51 34.78
C LEU A 256 18.18 -1.48 35.60
N THR A 257 17.56 -2.33 36.42
CA THR A 257 18.29 -3.40 37.13
C THR A 257 18.93 -4.37 36.14
N TRP A 258 18.22 -4.73 35.06
CA TRP A 258 18.80 -5.54 34.00
C TRP A 258 19.97 -4.82 33.31
N ALA A 259 19.82 -3.54 33.00
CA ALA A 259 20.87 -2.73 32.38
C ALA A 259 22.14 -2.66 33.26
N ALA A 260 21.97 -2.40 34.55
CA ALA A 260 23.06 -2.37 35.51
C ALA A 260 23.79 -3.72 35.63
N ARG A 261 23.06 -4.84 35.61
CA ARG A 261 23.67 -6.19 35.64
C ARG A 261 24.42 -6.55 34.37
N VAL A 262 24.08 -5.95 33.24
CA VAL A 262 24.75 -6.23 31.97
C VAL A 262 26.07 -5.45 31.86
N LEU A 263 26.21 -4.37 32.62
CA LEU A 263 27.44 -3.58 32.71
C LEU A 263 28.41 -4.07 33.81
N ALA A 264 27.90 -4.81 34.80
CA ALA A 264 28.70 -5.41 35.89
C ALA A 264 29.49 -6.64 35.43
#